data_AF-A0A7X6ZGH7-F1
#
_entry.id   AF-A0A7X6ZGH7-F1
#
_cell.length_a   1.000
_cell.length_b   1.000
_cell.length_c   1.000
_cell.angle_alpha   90.00
_cell.angle_beta   90.00
_cell.angle_gamma   90.00
#
_symmetry.space_group_name_H-M   'P 1'
#
loop_
_entity.id
_entity.type
_entity.pdbx_description
1 polymer ?
#
loop_
_entity_poly.entity_id
_entity_poly.type
_entity_poly.pdbx_seq_one_letter_code
_entity_poly.pdbx_strand_id
1 'polypeptide(L)'
;MRKLLSLTFAFLLVFSGYAENYSEWQKQMTITFDGYTRSETLIDFPVLIILEETLEGAGFLYSDFKTLPYGDLRFLSENLATSLAYEVEAWNQNGRSYVWVKIPELTQGTMIYMLWGKPGATTPASDTDGSVWNDDFAGVWHLNDLNTMDSTKNNEHGDYQG
;
A
#
# COMPACT_ATOMS: atom_id res chain seq x y z
N MET A 1 36.44 21.22 -47.75
CA MET A 1 35.62 21.58 -46.57
C MET A 1 34.59 20.48 -46.37
N ARG A 2 34.76 19.63 -45.34
CA ARG A 2 33.85 18.51 -45.05
C ARG A 2 32.74 19.00 -44.12
N LYS A 3 31.49 18.93 -44.56
CA LYS A 3 30.30 19.22 -43.72
C LYS A 3 30.14 18.09 -42.70
N LEU A 4 30.25 18.40 -41.40
CA LEU A 4 29.83 17.49 -40.35
C LEU A 4 28.30 17.52 -40.26
N LEU A 5 27.68 16.35 -40.41
CA LEU A 5 26.27 16.14 -40.09
C LEU A 5 26.21 15.76 -38.60
N SER A 6 25.68 16.64 -37.76
CA SER A 6 25.41 16.32 -36.35
C SER A 6 24.14 15.48 -36.28
N LEU A 7 24.24 14.25 -35.78
CA LEU A 7 23.10 13.38 -35.54
C LEU A 7 22.78 13.42 -34.04
N THR A 8 21.77 14.19 -33.67
CA THR A 8 21.21 14.20 -32.32
C THR A 8 20.46 12.89 -32.08
N PHE A 9 20.89 12.12 -31.08
CA PHE A 9 20.16 10.94 -30.61
C PHE A 9 19.22 11.39 -29.48
N ALA A 10 17.95 11.64 -29.80
CA ALA A 10 16.94 11.82 -28.77
C ALA A 10 16.56 10.43 -28.24
N PHE A 11 17.03 10.10 -27.04
CA PHE A 11 16.59 8.90 -26.32
C PHE A 11 15.17 9.14 -25.83
N LEU A 12 14.18 8.70 -26.61
CA LEU A 12 12.78 8.73 -26.19
C LEU A 12 12.58 7.60 -25.17
N LEU A 13 12.62 7.93 -23.88
CA LEU A 13 12.21 7.04 -22.80
C LEU A 13 10.70 6.84 -22.92
N VAL A 14 10.30 5.75 -23.56
CA VAL A 14 8.91 5.30 -23.55
C VAL A 14 8.68 4.69 -22.17
N PHE A 15 8.12 5.46 -21.23
CA PHE A 15 7.53 4.90 -20.02
C PHE A 15 6.25 4.18 -20.43
N SER A 16 6.38 2.93 -20.86
CA SER A 16 5.25 2.01 -20.79
C SER A 16 4.91 1.89 -19.30
N GLY A 17 3.72 2.34 -18.90
CA GLY A 17 3.15 2.01 -17.61
C GLY A 17 2.90 0.50 -17.58
N TYR A 18 3.94 -0.28 -17.33
CA TYR A 18 3.81 -1.69 -17.12
C TYR A 18 3.06 -1.87 -15.80
N ALA A 19 1.87 -2.48 -15.87
CA ALA A 19 1.25 -3.02 -14.68
C ALA A 19 2.29 -3.93 -13.99
N GLU A 20 2.44 -3.75 -12.67
CA GLU A 20 3.39 -4.51 -11.88
C GLU A 20 3.10 -6.02 -12.02
N ASN A 21 4.12 -6.81 -12.30
CA ASN A 21 3.96 -8.25 -12.49
C ASN A 21 3.92 -8.95 -11.11
N TYR A 22 2.71 -9.16 -10.57
CA TYR A 22 2.53 -9.73 -9.25
C TYR A 22 2.98 -11.20 -9.10
N SER A 23 3.24 -11.91 -10.20
CA SER A 23 3.78 -13.28 -10.15
C SER A 23 5.23 -13.35 -9.62
N GLU A 24 5.91 -12.20 -9.48
CA GLU A 24 7.28 -12.12 -8.94
C GLU A 24 7.34 -12.14 -7.41
N TRP A 25 6.19 -12.04 -6.73
CA TRP A 25 6.10 -12.14 -5.27
C TRP A 25 6.13 -13.60 -4.83
N GLN A 26 6.97 -13.87 -3.83
CA GLN A 26 7.21 -15.24 -3.34
C GLN A 26 6.14 -15.72 -2.36
N LYS A 27 5.43 -14.80 -1.73
CA LYS A 27 4.46 -15.07 -0.68
C LYS A 27 3.15 -14.35 -0.96
N GLN A 28 2.05 -15.02 -0.63
CA GLN A 28 0.70 -14.52 -0.77
C GLN A 28 -0.17 -15.04 0.36
N MET A 29 -1.04 -14.19 0.90
CA MET A 29 -2.05 -14.55 1.89
C MET A 29 -3.39 -13.92 1.52
N THR A 30 -4.47 -14.69 1.63
CA THR A 30 -5.84 -14.18 1.49
C THR A 30 -6.28 -13.55 2.80
N ILE A 31 -6.94 -12.39 2.70
CA ILE A 31 -7.58 -11.71 3.83
C ILE A 31 -9.07 -11.61 3.50
N THR A 32 -9.91 -12.09 4.41
CA THR A 32 -11.36 -12.14 4.24
C THR A 32 -12.03 -11.29 5.33
N PHE A 33 -12.98 -10.46 4.94
CA PHE A 33 -13.70 -9.55 5.83
C PHE A 33 -15.04 -10.14 6.28
N ASP A 34 -15.00 -11.31 6.93
CA ASP A 34 -16.21 -11.99 7.43
C ASP A 34 -16.87 -11.28 8.63
N GLY A 35 -16.11 -10.44 9.33
CA GLY A 35 -16.59 -9.66 10.49
C GLY A 35 -17.50 -8.49 10.11
N TYR A 36 -17.53 -8.09 8.83
CA TYR A 36 -18.45 -7.07 8.34
C TYR A 36 -19.79 -7.71 7.96
N THR A 37 -20.78 -7.61 8.85
CA THR A 37 -22.08 -8.30 8.70
C THR A 37 -23.24 -7.35 8.37
N ARG A 38 -22.92 -6.13 7.92
CA ARG A 38 -23.92 -5.12 7.58
C ARG A 38 -24.36 -5.28 6.13
N SER A 39 -25.57 -4.79 5.83
CA SER A 39 -26.17 -4.92 4.49
C SER A 39 -25.70 -3.85 3.51
N GLU A 40 -25.24 -2.71 4.02
CA GLU A 40 -24.72 -1.62 3.20
C GLU A 40 -23.33 -1.95 2.63
N THR A 41 -23.09 -1.55 1.39
CA THR A 41 -21.75 -1.58 0.81
C THR A 41 -21.01 -0.31 1.22
N LEU A 42 -19.80 -0.44 1.77
CA LEU A 42 -18.92 0.70 2.00
C LEU A 42 -18.04 0.89 0.77
N ILE A 43 -17.98 2.12 0.27
CA ILE A 43 -17.24 2.47 -0.95
C ILE A 43 -15.96 3.21 -0.55
N ASP A 44 -14.83 2.86 -1.17
CA ASP A 44 -13.54 3.51 -0.97
C ASP A 44 -13.14 3.59 0.51
N PHE A 45 -13.41 2.51 1.25
CA PHE A 45 -13.35 2.48 2.70
C PHE A 45 -11.98 2.01 3.20
N PRO A 46 -11.24 2.82 3.99
CA PRO A 46 -9.99 2.39 4.61
C PRO A 46 -10.26 1.37 5.72
N VAL A 47 -9.64 0.20 5.63
CA VAL A 47 -9.70 -0.84 6.65
C VAL A 47 -8.33 -1.03 7.28
N LEU A 48 -8.30 -1.10 8.62
CA LEU A 48 -7.09 -1.44 9.35
C LEU A 48 -6.83 -2.95 9.30
N ILE A 49 -5.67 -3.32 8.78
CA ILE A 49 -5.12 -4.67 8.82
C ILE A 49 -4.02 -4.70 9.88
N ILE A 50 -4.16 -5.62 10.83
CA ILE A 50 -3.17 -5.85 11.89
C ILE A 50 -2.36 -7.07 11.49
N LEU A 51 -1.06 -6.88 11.32
CA LEU A 51 -0.13 -7.96 10.99
C LEU A 51 0.65 -8.37 12.23
N GLU A 52 0.73 -9.66 12.46
CA GLU A 52 1.48 -10.31 13.53
C GLU A 52 2.04 -11.61 12.96
N GLU A 53 3.24 -12.02 13.37
CA GLU A 53 3.83 -13.25 12.85
C GLU A 53 2.93 -14.45 13.15
N THR A 54 2.70 -15.27 12.13
CA THR A 54 1.92 -16.50 12.26
C THR A 54 2.48 -17.56 11.33
N LEU A 55 2.36 -18.82 11.75
CA LEU A 55 2.64 -19.97 10.92
C LEU A 55 1.37 -20.60 10.34
N GLU A 56 0.20 -20.03 10.64
CA GLU A 56 -1.09 -20.50 10.14
C GLU A 56 -1.33 -20.06 8.68
N GLY A 57 -2.13 -20.85 7.94
CA GLY A 57 -2.43 -20.57 6.55
C GLY A 57 -1.17 -20.56 5.67
N ALA A 58 -0.97 -19.47 4.92
CA ALA A 58 0.24 -19.25 4.14
C ALA A 58 1.47 -18.88 5.01
N GLY A 59 1.25 -18.59 6.29
CA GLY A 59 2.21 -17.98 7.21
C GLY A 59 2.46 -16.51 6.88
N PHE A 60 2.93 -15.77 7.87
CA PHE A 60 3.46 -14.43 7.73
C PHE A 60 4.64 -14.28 8.69
N LEU A 61 5.82 -14.02 8.15
CA LEU A 61 7.04 -13.78 8.92
C LEU A 61 7.69 -12.50 8.41
N TYR A 62 8.09 -11.61 9.31
CA TYR A 62 8.77 -10.37 8.93
C TYR A 62 10.09 -10.66 8.20
N SER A 63 10.73 -11.80 8.51
CA SER A 63 11.94 -12.27 7.83
C SER A 63 11.76 -12.65 6.36
N ASP A 64 10.52 -12.81 5.88
CA ASP A 64 10.26 -13.13 4.48
C ASP A 64 10.48 -11.91 3.56
N PHE A 65 10.32 -10.69 4.08
CA PHE A 65 10.48 -9.45 3.31
C PHE A 65 11.89 -9.34 2.72
N LYS A 66 11.95 -9.01 1.44
CA LYS A 66 13.22 -8.90 0.69
C LYS A 66 13.63 -7.46 0.44
N THR A 67 12.73 -6.50 0.65
CA THR A 67 13.05 -5.08 0.66
C THR A 67 12.63 -4.49 2.00
N LEU A 68 13.60 -4.21 2.86
CA LEU A 68 13.34 -3.58 4.16
C LEU A 68 12.95 -2.09 4.00
N PRO A 69 12.07 -1.57 4.87
CA PRO A 69 11.38 -2.29 5.95
C PRO A 69 10.20 -3.16 5.47
N TYR A 70 9.52 -2.75 4.40
CA TYR A 70 8.35 -3.43 3.82
C TYR A 70 8.12 -3.05 2.34
N GLY A 71 9.16 -2.66 1.61
CA GLY A 71 9.02 -2.11 0.24
C GLY A 71 8.42 -3.09 -0.77
N ASP A 72 8.44 -4.38 -0.45
CA ASP A 72 7.80 -5.45 -1.19
C ASP A 72 6.41 -5.83 -0.68
N LEU A 73 5.75 -5.03 0.18
CA LEU A 73 4.34 -5.24 0.54
C LEU A 73 3.41 -4.81 -0.60
N ARG A 74 2.43 -5.63 -0.95
CA ARG A 74 1.33 -5.27 -1.86
C ARG A 74 0.00 -5.81 -1.33
N PHE A 75 -1.08 -5.07 -1.63
CA PHE A 75 -2.44 -5.55 -1.49
C PHE A 75 -3.14 -5.52 -2.84
N LEU A 76 -3.83 -6.60 -3.19
CA LEU A 76 -4.58 -6.73 -4.44
C LEU A 76 -6.03 -7.03 -4.13
N SER A 77 -6.94 -6.57 -4.98
CA SER A 77 -8.34 -7.01 -4.94
C SER A 77 -8.44 -8.51 -5.26
N GLU A 78 -9.64 -9.07 -5.10
CA GLU A 78 -9.92 -10.49 -5.36
C GLU A 78 -9.50 -10.96 -6.78
N ASN A 79 -9.39 -10.05 -7.75
CA ASN A 79 -8.97 -10.38 -9.11
C ASN A 79 -7.45 -10.62 -9.29
N LEU A 80 -6.64 -10.45 -8.24
CA LEU A 80 -5.17 -10.58 -8.27
C LEU A 80 -4.45 -9.68 -9.30
N ALA A 81 -5.09 -8.59 -9.72
CA ALA A 81 -4.57 -7.68 -10.75
C ALA A 81 -4.71 -6.21 -10.37
N THR A 82 -5.74 -5.84 -9.60
CA THR A 82 -5.96 -4.46 -9.17
C THR A 82 -5.20 -4.20 -7.87
N SER A 83 -4.19 -3.34 -7.92
CA SER A 83 -3.50 -2.85 -6.71
C SER A 83 -4.44 -2.03 -5.85
N LEU A 84 -4.35 -2.22 -4.53
CA LEU A 84 -5.07 -1.45 -3.53
C LEU A 84 -4.11 -0.48 -2.84
N ALA A 85 -4.51 0.77 -2.70
CA ALA A 85 -3.76 1.77 -1.97
C ALA A 85 -3.64 1.35 -0.49
N TYR A 86 -2.45 1.52 0.08
CA TYR A 86 -2.21 1.29 1.49
C TYR A 86 -1.26 2.32 2.09
N GLU A 87 -1.34 2.46 3.42
CA GLU A 87 -0.49 3.28 4.28
C GLU A 87 -0.11 2.47 5.52
N VAL A 88 1.19 2.36 5.79
CA VAL A 88 1.72 1.71 6.99
C VAL A 88 1.78 2.73 8.12
N GLU A 89 0.80 2.67 9.03
CA GLU A 89 0.79 3.48 10.26
C GLU A 89 1.96 3.08 11.17
N ALA A 90 2.22 1.78 11.33
CA ALA A 90 3.35 1.32 12.12
C ALA A 90 3.87 -0.04 11.65
N TRP A 91 5.20 -0.18 11.62
CA TRP A 91 5.88 -1.42 11.28
C TRP A 91 6.73 -1.91 12.46
N ASN A 92 6.23 -2.88 13.22
CA ASN A 92 6.92 -3.41 14.40
C ASN A 92 7.15 -4.92 14.28
N GLN A 93 8.37 -5.29 13.89
CA GLN A 93 8.75 -6.70 13.69
C GLN A 93 8.82 -7.51 15.00
N ASN A 94 8.78 -6.85 16.17
CA ASN A 94 8.76 -7.51 17.48
C ASN A 94 7.36 -7.54 18.09
N GLY A 95 6.32 -7.21 17.33
CA GLY A 95 4.95 -7.11 17.80
C GLY A 95 3.97 -7.04 16.62
N ARG A 96 3.08 -6.04 16.68
CA ARG A 96 2.05 -5.83 15.65
C ARG A 96 2.41 -4.67 14.75
N SER A 97 2.24 -4.87 13.45
CA SER A 97 2.19 -3.80 12.46
C SER A 97 0.74 -3.43 12.15
N TYR A 98 0.53 -2.16 11.80
CA TYR A 98 -0.77 -1.57 11.53
C TYR A 98 -0.73 -0.97 10.13
N VAL A 99 -1.59 -1.46 9.23
CA VAL A 99 -1.62 -1.06 7.83
C VAL A 99 -3.04 -0.72 7.43
N TRP A 100 -3.27 0.51 6.98
CA TRP A 100 -4.54 0.93 6.40
C TRP A 100 -4.56 0.56 4.93
N VAL A 101 -5.63 -0.09 4.49
CA VAL A 101 -5.82 -0.49 3.08
C VAL A 101 -7.16 0.02 2.59
N LYS A 102 -7.18 0.73 1.48
CA LYS A 102 -8.40 1.24 0.86
C LYS A 102 -9.10 0.14 0.08
N ILE A 103 -10.31 -0.22 0.52
CA ILE A 103 -11.14 -1.24 -0.13
C ILE A 103 -12.18 -0.53 -1.02
N PRO A 104 -12.16 -0.73 -2.35
CA PRO A 104 -13.08 -0.04 -3.26
C PRO A 104 -14.55 -0.35 -2.97
N GLU A 105 -14.86 -1.62 -2.69
CA GLU A 105 -16.19 -2.08 -2.31
C GLU A 105 -16.07 -3.12 -1.19
N LEU A 106 -16.44 -2.73 0.03
CA LEU A 106 -16.46 -3.60 1.19
C LEU A 106 -17.90 -4.08 1.45
N THR A 107 -18.10 -5.38 1.31
CA THR A 107 -19.33 -6.10 1.63
C THR A 107 -18.99 -7.32 2.50
N GLN A 108 -20.01 -8.05 2.96
CA GLN A 108 -19.79 -9.26 3.74
C GLN A 108 -19.02 -10.30 2.91
N GLY A 109 -17.89 -10.79 3.44
CA GLY A 109 -17.08 -11.80 2.78
C GLY A 109 -16.20 -11.26 1.65
N THR A 110 -16.06 -9.93 1.50
CA THR A 110 -15.06 -9.35 0.60
C THR A 110 -13.69 -9.98 0.86
N MET A 111 -12.96 -10.29 -0.21
CA MET A 111 -11.62 -10.87 -0.15
C MET A 111 -10.61 -9.97 -0.85
N ILE A 112 -9.42 -9.91 -0.27
CA ILE A 112 -8.23 -9.30 -0.88
C ILE A 112 -7.05 -10.24 -0.70
N TYR A 113 -5.95 -9.93 -1.39
CA TYR A 113 -4.70 -10.65 -1.26
C TYR A 113 -3.59 -9.72 -0.77
N MET A 114 -2.81 -10.17 0.20
CA MET A 114 -1.56 -9.56 0.60
C MET A 114 -0.40 -10.34 -0.01
N LEU A 115 0.55 -9.65 -0.64
CA LEU A 115 1.73 -10.24 -1.26
C LEU A 115 3.01 -9.63 -0.64
N TRP A 116 4.03 -10.45 -0.42
CA TRP A 116 5.38 -10.01 0.00
C TRP A 116 6.49 -10.96 -0.49
N GLY A 117 7.75 -10.62 -0.22
CA GLY A 117 8.90 -11.46 -0.56
C GLY A 117 9.51 -11.20 -1.94
N LYS A 118 9.40 -9.98 -2.49
CA LYS A 118 9.97 -9.62 -3.80
C LYS A 118 11.22 -8.74 -3.66
N PRO A 119 12.42 -9.24 -4.04
CA PRO A 119 13.62 -8.42 -4.04
C PRO A 119 13.50 -7.19 -4.97
N GLY A 120 13.99 -6.05 -4.49
CA GLY A 120 14.12 -4.84 -5.30
C GLY A 120 12.79 -4.14 -5.65
N ALA A 121 11.67 -4.56 -5.05
CA ALA A 121 10.44 -3.77 -5.10
C ALA A 121 10.60 -2.48 -4.26
N THR A 122 9.87 -1.44 -4.63
CA THR A 122 9.80 -0.17 -3.89
C THR A 122 8.42 0.00 -3.27
N THR A 123 8.34 0.67 -2.13
CA THR A 123 7.06 1.06 -1.52
C THR A 123 6.23 1.89 -2.51
N PRO A 124 4.92 1.61 -2.69
CA PRO A 124 4.03 2.44 -3.49
C PRO A 124 3.88 3.84 -2.90
N ALA A 125 3.62 4.82 -3.77
CA ALA A 125 3.44 6.22 -3.36
C ALA A 125 2.25 6.41 -2.40
N SER A 126 1.25 5.52 -2.46
CA SER A 126 0.08 5.54 -1.58
C SER A 126 0.42 5.53 -0.10
N ASP A 127 1.60 5.00 0.27
CA ASP A 127 2.07 4.94 1.65
C ASP A 127 2.23 6.33 2.29
N THR A 128 2.32 7.38 1.47
CA THR A 128 2.62 8.75 1.95
C THR A 128 1.84 9.87 1.24
N ASP A 129 1.15 9.59 0.12
CA ASP A 129 0.45 10.62 -0.67
C ASP A 129 -1.01 10.86 -0.26
N GLY A 130 -1.49 10.11 0.73
CA GLY A 130 -2.84 10.20 1.28
C GLY A 130 -3.95 9.60 0.42
N SER A 131 -3.62 8.90 -0.67
CA SER A 131 -4.60 8.24 -1.55
C SER A 131 -5.41 7.12 -0.87
N VAL A 132 -4.95 6.65 0.29
CA VAL A 132 -5.65 5.67 1.13
C VAL A 132 -6.94 6.23 1.70
N TRP A 133 -6.94 7.50 2.07
CA TRP A 133 -8.08 8.13 2.72
C TRP A 133 -9.11 8.59 1.67
N ASN A 134 -10.38 8.62 2.06
CA ASN A 134 -11.43 9.21 1.23
C ASN A 134 -11.31 10.75 1.27
N ASP A 135 -11.72 11.41 0.20
CA ASP A 135 -11.79 12.86 0.09
C ASP A 135 -12.77 13.48 1.11
N ASP A 136 -13.71 12.68 1.63
CA ASP A 136 -14.67 13.11 2.65
C ASP A 136 -14.05 13.26 4.06
N PHE A 137 -12.83 12.77 4.30
CA PHE A 137 -12.13 13.03 5.56
C PHE A 137 -11.54 14.45 5.56
N ALA A 138 -11.88 15.24 6.58
CA ALA A 138 -11.30 16.58 6.75
C ALA A 138 -9.78 16.52 7.07
N GLY A 139 -9.36 15.49 7.81
CA GLY A 139 -7.97 15.18 8.11
C GLY A 139 -7.88 13.88 8.90
N VAL A 140 -6.72 13.23 8.86
CA VAL A 140 -6.43 11.98 9.58
C VAL A 140 -5.07 12.12 10.25
N TRP A 141 -5.04 11.96 11.57
CA TRP A 141 -3.81 12.03 12.37
C TRP A 141 -3.62 10.75 13.16
N HIS A 142 -2.48 10.10 12.99
CA HIS A 142 -2.06 8.97 13.81
C HIS A 142 -1.45 9.50 15.11
N LEU A 143 -2.28 9.63 16.15
CA LEU A 143 -1.93 10.34 17.40
C LEU A 143 -0.79 9.72 18.23
N ASN A 144 -0.21 8.62 17.78
CA ASN A 144 0.99 8.02 18.39
C ASN A 144 2.29 8.53 17.74
N ASP A 145 2.21 9.29 16.65
CA ASP A 145 3.38 9.84 16.02
C ASP A 145 3.75 11.20 16.61
N LEU A 146 5.06 11.47 16.67
CA LEU A 146 5.59 12.76 17.12
C LEU A 146 5.35 13.89 16.10
N ASN A 147 4.95 13.55 14.86
CA ASN A 147 4.56 14.49 13.84
C ASN A 147 3.02 14.56 13.78
N THR A 148 2.49 15.75 13.95
CA THR A 148 1.06 16.07 13.80
C THR A 148 0.68 16.21 12.32
N MET A 149 1.26 15.38 11.45
CA MET A 149 1.01 15.41 10.02
C MET A 149 -0.38 14.82 9.74
N ASP A 150 -1.04 15.41 8.75
CA ASP A 150 -2.31 14.92 8.22
C ASP A 150 -1.98 13.89 7.14
N SER A 151 -2.43 12.67 7.33
CA SER A 151 -2.24 11.57 6.38
C SER A 151 -3.10 11.73 5.13
N THR A 152 -4.12 12.60 5.14
CA THR A 152 -4.89 12.90 3.93
C THR A 152 -4.12 13.85 3.00
N LYS A 153 -4.60 13.97 1.76
CA LYS A 153 -4.08 14.96 0.80
C LYS A 153 -4.37 16.43 1.17
N ASN A 154 -5.15 16.69 2.22
CA ASN A 154 -5.60 18.03 2.58
C ASN A 154 -4.50 18.86 3.27
N ASN A 155 -3.46 18.21 3.80
CA ASN A 155 -2.35 18.85 4.52
C ASN A 155 -2.79 19.70 5.72
N GLU A 156 -3.83 19.29 6.42
CA GLU A 156 -4.31 19.93 7.65
C GLU A 156 -3.40 19.56 8.83
N HIS A 157 -2.12 19.93 8.77
CA HIS A 157 -1.17 19.57 9.82
C HIS A 157 -1.48 20.29 11.14
N GLY A 158 -1.40 19.56 12.25
CA GLY A 158 -1.47 20.19 13.57
C GLY A 158 -0.21 21.04 13.79
N ASP A 159 -0.37 22.25 14.30
CA ASP A 159 0.75 23.10 14.70
C ASP A 159 1.01 22.90 16.19
N TYR A 160 2.26 22.55 16.54
CA TYR A 160 2.66 22.49 17.94
C TYR A 160 3.00 23.92 18.41
N GLN A 161 2.01 24.59 18.98
CA GLN A 161 2.19 25.87 19.67
C GLN A 161 2.71 25.58 21.09
N GLY A 162 4.01 25.32 21.20
CA GLY A 162 4.75 25.18 22.46
C GLY A 162 5.03 26.50 23.17
#